data_AF-I8QJQ5-F1
#
_entry.id   AF-I8QJQ5-F1
#
_cell.length_a   1.000
_cell.length_b   1.000
_cell.length_c   1.000
_cell.angle_alpha   90.00
_cell.angle_beta   90.00
_cell.angle_gamma   90.00
#
_symmetry.space_group_name_H-M   'P 1'
#
loop_
_entity.id
_entity.type
_entity.pdbx_description
1 polymer ?
#
loop_
_entity_poly.entity_id
_entity_poly.type
_entity_poly.pdbx_seq_one_letter_code
_entity_poly.pdbx_strand_id
1 'polypeptide(L)'
;MTVDPKILGGGGAGGVDVTRTRPALLAIEPTFGAGVLCPAVHAALHRLDLGLDDVAVVNLVTRAAPLGPAPADVVVATFYNVSPRLVESVIPAVWRTASPEAILAAQQAAFAPVLAAALAPLDPTELGELAELARAASETAAANREGRPLLAGLASLPWPREDPLVIWHAAKMLREHRGDGHIAGLVTEGLRGIDALVIHAAYEGWPGEALRDSRHWDPPAWDASVANLRRRGWLTEAETPESTPKLTAQGRRRRRWIEDRTDELAALAYEPIGDAGMDRMIELGAKVMPGELRHRHRRTRTAASHHPIMPRTSPDRGIRQRDRPCHGRMQQPPQLHPAEGFAFR
;
A
#
# COMPACT_ATOMS: atom_id res chain seq x y z
N MET A 1 6.97 27.26 13.55
CA MET A 1 6.91 27.39 15.02
C MET A 1 6.98 25.97 15.51
N THR A 2 8.04 25.65 16.26
CA THR A 2 8.41 24.30 16.68
C THR A 2 7.29 23.64 17.50
N VAL A 3 6.95 22.38 17.23
CA VAL A 3 6.13 21.52 18.12
C VAL A 3 6.54 21.74 19.59
N ASP A 4 5.56 21.72 20.50
CA ASP A 4 5.81 21.78 21.95
C ASP A 4 6.95 20.81 22.32
N PRO A 5 8.08 21.31 22.88
CA PRO A 5 9.21 20.47 23.27
C PRO A 5 8.85 19.32 24.21
N LYS A 6 7.70 19.38 24.90
CA LYS A 6 7.18 18.29 25.73
C LYS A 6 6.69 17.09 24.92
N ILE A 7 6.28 17.27 23.67
CA ILE A 7 5.91 16.17 22.75
C ILE A 7 7.17 15.51 22.17
N LEU A 8 8.25 16.28 21.99
CA LEU A 8 9.53 15.81 21.44
C LEU A 8 10.56 15.40 22.50
N GLY A 9 10.18 15.41 23.78
CA GLY A 9 11.11 15.36 24.92
C GLY A 9 10.58 14.50 26.07
N GLY A 10 10.44 13.20 25.83
CA GLY A 10 10.01 12.21 26.82
C GLY A 10 10.91 10.98 26.86
N GLY A 11 12.23 11.16 26.86
CA GLY A 11 13.21 10.09 27.03
C GLY A 11 13.19 9.49 28.44
N GLY A 12 12.12 8.76 28.76
CA GLY A 12 12.06 7.79 29.85
C GLY A 12 12.14 6.39 29.27
N ALA A 13 12.73 5.44 30.01
CA ALA A 13 13.00 4.07 29.57
C ALA A 13 11.73 3.20 29.39
N GLY A 14 10.82 3.61 28.50
CA GLY A 14 9.65 2.85 28.07
C GLY A 14 9.45 3.05 26.57
N GLY A 15 9.40 1.94 25.82
CA GLY A 15 9.08 1.98 24.39
C GLY A 15 7.66 2.52 24.16
N VAL A 16 7.39 2.98 22.93
CA VAL A 16 6.04 3.38 22.51
C VAL A 16 5.09 2.20 22.45
N ASP A 17 3.79 2.45 22.60
CA ASP A 17 2.78 1.41 22.41
C ASP A 17 2.72 1.00 20.93
N VAL A 18 3.20 -0.22 20.64
CA VAL A 18 3.25 -0.79 19.28
C VAL A 18 1.89 -0.78 18.59
N THR A 19 0.78 -0.82 19.34
CA THR A 19 -0.58 -0.83 18.78
C THR A 19 -0.98 0.51 18.16
N ARG A 20 -0.27 1.61 18.47
CA ARG A 20 -0.47 2.94 17.88
C ARG A 20 0.26 3.16 16.56
N THR A 21 1.33 2.39 16.30
CA THR A 21 2.21 2.58 15.13
C THR A 21 1.45 2.50 13.81
N ARG A 22 0.60 1.48 13.66
CA ARG A 22 -0.22 1.27 12.46
C ARG A 22 -1.30 2.36 12.29
N PRO A 23 -2.14 2.68 13.29
CA PRO A 23 -3.04 3.82 13.21
C PRO A 23 -2.35 5.14 12.84
N ALA A 24 -1.17 5.42 13.41
CA ALA A 24 -0.40 6.62 13.10
C ALA A 24 0.08 6.65 11.63
N LEU A 25 0.58 5.52 11.10
CA LEU A 25 0.88 5.40 9.67
C LEU A 25 -0.38 5.63 8.81
N LEU A 26 -1.50 4.99 9.16
CA LEU A 26 -2.77 5.09 8.43
C LEU A 26 -3.35 6.52 8.42
N ALA A 27 -2.92 7.38 9.34
CA ALA A 27 -3.32 8.79 9.35
C ALA A 27 -2.78 9.57 8.14
N ILE A 28 -1.64 9.16 7.58
CA ILE A 28 -0.98 9.85 6.46
C ILE A 28 -0.76 8.97 5.21
N GLU A 29 -0.75 7.63 5.35
CA GLU A 29 -0.58 6.67 4.25
C GLU A 29 -1.52 6.88 3.06
N PRO A 30 -2.78 7.34 3.22
CA PRO A 30 -3.63 7.61 2.06
C PRO A 30 -3.07 8.66 1.10
N THR A 31 -2.21 9.58 1.56
CA THR A 31 -1.50 10.52 0.68
C THR A 31 -0.54 9.80 -0.27
N PHE A 32 0.11 8.73 0.19
CA PHE A 32 0.93 7.87 -0.66
C PHE A 32 0.07 7.20 -1.75
N GLY A 33 -1.04 6.57 -1.35
CA GLY A 33 -1.95 5.92 -2.31
C GLY A 33 -2.49 6.89 -3.35
N ALA A 34 -2.90 8.09 -2.93
CA ALA A 34 -3.35 9.15 -3.83
C ALA A 34 -2.26 9.56 -4.84
N GLY A 35 -0.99 9.60 -4.44
CA GLY A 35 0.14 9.92 -5.33
C GLY A 35 0.44 8.86 -6.39
N VAL A 36 -0.08 7.64 -6.23
CA VAL A 36 0.01 6.56 -7.23
C VAL A 36 -1.23 6.51 -8.11
N LEU A 37 -2.41 6.75 -7.54
CA LEU A 37 -3.71 6.65 -8.23
C LEU A 37 -4.11 7.93 -8.97
N CYS A 38 -3.41 9.04 -8.73
CA CYS A 38 -3.80 10.34 -9.27
C CYS A 38 -3.74 10.36 -10.81
N PRO A 39 -4.84 10.70 -11.51
CA PRO A 39 -4.83 10.82 -12.97
C PRO A 39 -3.82 11.84 -13.51
N ALA A 40 -3.56 12.93 -12.75
CA ALA A 40 -2.56 13.91 -13.13
C ALA A 40 -1.13 13.33 -13.12
N VAL A 41 -0.84 12.42 -12.18
CA VAL A 41 0.43 11.69 -12.12
C VAL A 41 0.54 10.75 -13.31
N HIS A 42 -0.51 9.99 -13.63
CA HIS A 42 -0.52 9.09 -14.79
C HIS A 42 -0.29 9.85 -16.09
N ALA A 43 -0.99 10.97 -16.29
CA ALA A 43 -0.79 11.84 -17.45
C ALA A 43 0.62 12.44 -17.51
N ALA A 44 1.23 12.76 -16.36
CA ALA A 44 2.60 13.25 -16.32
C ALA A 44 3.63 12.17 -16.68
N LEU A 45 3.45 10.94 -16.18
CA LEU A 45 4.32 9.81 -16.50
C LEU A 45 4.15 9.33 -17.95
N HIS A 46 2.94 9.39 -18.50
CA HIS A 46 2.70 9.08 -19.91
C HIS A 46 3.49 10.02 -20.84
N ARG A 47 3.71 11.28 -20.46
CA ARG A 47 4.54 12.24 -21.22
C ARG A 47 6.04 11.93 -21.21
N LEU A 48 6.47 10.94 -20.43
CA LEU A 48 7.84 10.42 -20.45
C LEU A 48 7.98 9.22 -21.41
N ASP A 49 6.96 8.91 -22.20
CA ASP A 49 6.93 7.82 -23.20
C ASP A 49 7.23 6.43 -22.59
N LEU A 50 6.89 6.24 -21.32
CA LEU A 50 7.16 5.01 -20.56
C LEU A 50 6.18 3.86 -20.88
N GLY A 51 5.06 4.13 -21.53
CA GLY A 51 4.02 3.13 -21.82
C GLY A 51 3.36 2.54 -20.57
N LEU A 52 3.18 3.35 -19.51
CA LEU A 52 2.60 2.91 -18.24
C LEU A 52 1.09 3.14 -18.22
N ASP A 53 0.33 2.15 -18.68
CA ASP A 53 -1.15 2.21 -18.67
C ASP A 53 -1.78 1.48 -17.48
N ASP A 54 -0.99 0.67 -16.77
CA ASP A 54 -1.42 -0.14 -15.63
C ASP A 54 -1.00 0.52 -14.31
N VAL A 55 -1.97 0.73 -13.41
CA VAL A 55 -1.76 1.31 -12.09
C VAL A 55 -0.75 0.52 -11.25
N ALA A 56 -0.74 -0.81 -11.34
CA ALA A 56 0.22 -1.66 -10.64
C ALA A 56 1.65 -1.43 -11.13
N VAL A 57 1.80 -1.16 -12.43
CA VAL A 57 3.09 -0.84 -13.05
C VAL A 57 3.54 0.58 -12.68
N VAL A 58 2.62 1.56 -12.68
CA VAL A 58 2.90 2.91 -12.17
C VAL A 58 3.38 2.87 -10.71
N ASN A 59 2.72 2.07 -9.87
CA ASN A 59 3.12 1.86 -8.48
C ASN A 59 4.53 1.23 -8.37
N LEU A 60 4.82 0.20 -9.17
CA LEU A 60 6.15 -0.44 -9.20
C LEU A 60 7.23 0.58 -9.57
N VAL A 61 7.04 1.29 -10.68
CA VAL A 61 8.02 2.22 -11.25
C VAL A 61 8.28 3.40 -10.33
N THR A 62 7.21 4.08 -9.87
CA THR A 62 7.36 5.28 -9.02
C THR A 62 7.94 4.96 -7.65
N ARG A 63 7.67 3.77 -7.10
CA ARG A 63 8.28 3.31 -5.85
C ARG A 63 9.71 2.80 -6.01
N ALA A 64 10.08 2.30 -7.19
CA ALA A 64 11.43 1.80 -7.45
C ALA A 64 12.40 2.95 -7.77
N ALA A 65 11.91 4.07 -8.31
CA ALA A 65 12.73 5.21 -8.69
C ALA A 65 13.66 5.78 -7.58
N PRO A 66 13.28 5.82 -6.28
CA PRO A 66 14.20 6.21 -5.20
C PRO A 66 15.43 5.31 -5.04
N LEU A 67 15.42 4.09 -5.58
CA LEU A 67 16.60 3.21 -5.59
C LEU A 67 17.62 3.58 -6.69
N GLY A 68 17.32 4.59 -7.51
CA GLY A 68 18.08 4.90 -8.71
C GLY A 68 17.85 3.87 -9.82
N PRO A 69 18.77 3.75 -10.80
CA PRO A 69 18.67 2.79 -11.89
C PRO A 69 19.10 1.39 -11.43
N ALA A 70 18.48 0.89 -10.36
CA ALA A 70 18.80 -0.42 -9.78
C ALA A 70 18.57 -1.55 -10.79
N PRO A 71 19.36 -2.63 -10.82
CA PRO A 71 19.07 -3.79 -11.66
C PRO A 71 17.73 -4.45 -11.32
N ALA A 72 17.13 -5.16 -12.30
CA ALA A 72 15.85 -5.84 -12.10
C ALA A 72 15.85 -6.78 -10.89
N ASP A 73 16.92 -7.56 -10.69
CA ASP A 73 17.03 -8.49 -9.56
C ASP A 73 16.96 -7.80 -8.19
N VAL A 74 17.51 -6.59 -8.08
CA VAL A 74 17.42 -5.78 -6.85
C VAL A 74 15.97 -5.34 -6.63
N VAL A 75 15.26 -4.99 -7.70
CA VAL A 75 13.84 -4.62 -7.61
C VAL A 75 12.98 -5.85 -7.31
N VAL A 76 13.25 -7.02 -7.88
CA VAL A 76 12.55 -8.28 -7.53
C VAL A 76 12.72 -8.60 -6.05
N ALA A 77 13.94 -8.47 -5.51
CA ALA A 77 14.21 -8.74 -4.11
C ALA A 77 13.46 -7.79 -3.16
N THR A 78 13.38 -6.50 -3.50
CA THR A 78 12.78 -5.47 -2.64
C THR A 78 11.26 -5.35 -2.81
N PHE A 79 10.73 -5.61 -4.00
CA PHE A 79 9.29 -5.64 -4.28
C PHE A 79 8.66 -7.02 -4.06
N TYR A 80 9.39 -7.92 -3.37
CA TYR A 80 9.05 -9.22 -2.79
C TYR A 80 7.86 -10.00 -3.37
N ASN A 81 6.64 -9.45 -3.31
CA ASN A 81 5.38 -10.05 -3.73
C ASN A 81 4.93 -9.66 -5.15
N VAL A 82 5.67 -8.83 -5.88
CA VAL A 82 5.44 -8.57 -7.31
C VAL A 82 6.04 -9.71 -8.14
N SER A 83 5.36 -10.13 -9.20
CA SER A 83 5.85 -11.15 -10.12
C SER A 83 7.21 -10.78 -10.72
N PRO A 84 8.25 -11.65 -10.59
CA PRO A 84 9.56 -11.39 -11.16
C PRO A 84 9.51 -11.12 -12.67
N ARG A 85 8.66 -11.85 -13.40
CA ARG A 85 8.44 -11.66 -14.85
C ARG A 85 7.99 -10.23 -15.19
N LEU A 86 7.11 -9.64 -14.38
CA LEU A 86 6.70 -8.26 -14.58
C LEU A 86 7.90 -7.33 -14.37
N VAL A 87 8.61 -7.47 -13.26
CA VAL A 87 9.76 -6.62 -12.94
C VAL A 87 10.82 -6.72 -14.02
N GLU A 88 11.28 -7.92 -14.38
CA GLU A 88 12.31 -8.17 -15.39
C GLU A 88 11.97 -7.58 -16.77
N SER A 89 10.68 -7.49 -17.12
CA SER A 89 10.24 -6.89 -18.38
C SER A 89 10.13 -5.36 -18.32
N VAL A 90 9.49 -4.83 -17.28
CA VAL A 90 9.17 -3.41 -17.15
C VAL A 90 10.41 -2.60 -16.82
N ILE A 91 11.13 -3.05 -15.80
CA ILE A 91 12.01 -2.19 -15.02
C ILE A 91 13.24 -1.82 -15.87
N PRO A 92 13.92 -2.74 -16.60
CA PRO A 92 14.98 -2.39 -17.54
C PRO A 92 14.53 -1.50 -18.70
N ALA A 93 13.28 -1.65 -19.17
CA ALA A 93 12.74 -0.85 -20.26
C ALA A 93 12.53 0.60 -19.82
N VAL A 94 11.95 0.79 -18.64
CA VAL A 94 11.68 2.13 -18.07
C VAL A 94 12.97 2.93 -17.89
N TRP A 95 14.02 2.34 -17.30
CA TRP A 95 15.27 3.09 -17.07
C TRP A 95 16.04 3.43 -18.35
N ARG A 96 15.82 2.70 -19.46
CA ARG A 96 16.36 3.09 -20.78
C ARG A 96 15.63 4.29 -21.38
N THR A 97 14.37 4.50 -21.00
CA THR A 97 13.52 5.57 -21.55
C THR A 97 13.60 6.84 -20.71
N ALA A 98 13.53 6.73 -19.37
CA ALA A 98 13.62 7.88 -18.48
C ALA A 98 14.49 7.59 -17.25
N SER A 99 15.24 8.61 -16.83
CA SER A 99 15.98 8.56 -15.56
C SER A 99 15.02 8.49 -14.36
N PRO A 100 15.36 7.77 -13.27
CA PRO A 100 14.59 7.78 -12.03
C PRO A 100 14.26 9.19 -11.51
N GLU A 101 15.19 10.15 -11.65
CA GLU A 101 15.02 11.53 -11.23
C GLU A 101 13.90 12.23 -12.01
N ALA A 102 13.82 12.00 -13.32
CA ALA A 102 12.75 12.54 -14.17
C ALA A 102 11.38 11.97 -13.77
N ILE A 103 11.30 10.67 -13.45
CA ILE A 103 10.07 10.02 -12.98
C ILE A 103 9.61 10.63 -11.65
N LEU A 104 10.53 10.78 -10.68
CA LEU A 104 10.24 11.39 -9.38
C LEU A 104 9.80 12.86 -9.53
N ALA A 105 10.50 13.64 -10.36
CA ALA A 105 10.17 15.03 -10.61
C ALA A 105 8.79 15.19 -11.27
N ALA A 106 8.48 14.36 -12.28
CA ALA A 106 7.18 14.36 -12.94
C ALA A 106 6.05 13.99 -11.98
N GLN A 107 6.24 12.95 -11.16
CA GLN A 107 5.26 12.55 -10.15
C GLN A 107 5.02 13.66 -9.13
N GLN A 108 6.08 14.23 -8.56
CA GLN A 108 5.97 15.27 -7.55
C GLN A 108 5.29 16.54 -8.11
N ALA A 109 5.71 17.01 -9.29
CA ALA A 109 5.14 18.20 -9.91
C ALA A 109 3.65 18.04 -10.22
N ALA A 110 3.25 16.86 -10.69
CA ALA A 110 1.84 16.57 -11.00
C ALA A 110 0.97 16.41 -9.75
N PHE A 111 1.53 15.82 -8.68
CA PHE A 111 0.77 15.52 -7.47
C PHE A 111 0.68 16.69 -6.50
N ALA A 112 1.70 17.56 -6.44
CA ALA A 112 1.77 18.69 -5.52
C ALA A 112 0.48 19.53 -5.44
N PRO A 113 -0.12 20.03 -6.54
CA PRO A 113 -1.36 20.82 -6.46
C PRO A 113 -2.57 20.01 -5.99
N VAL A 114 -2.65 18.72 -6.36
CA VAL A 114 -3.74 17.83 -5.95
C VAL A 114 -3.66 17.55 -4.45
N LEU A 115 -2.46 17.30 -3.95
CA LEU A 115 -2.20 17.06 -2.53
C LEU A 115 -2.46 18.30 -1.68
N ALA A 116 -2.02 19.48 -2.13
CA ALA A 116 -2.28 20.74 -1.45
C ALA A 116 -3.79 20.99 -1.30
N ALA A 117 -4.58 20.74 -2.35
CA ALA A 117 -6.03 20.85 -2.30
C ALA A 117 -6.66 19.83 -1.34
N ALA A 118 -6.14 18.59 -1.30
CA ALA A 118 -6.64 17.54 -0.41
C ALA A 118 -6.38 17.83 1.08
N LEU A 119 -5.29 18.53 1.40
CA LEU A 119 -4.91 18.88 2.77
C LEU A 119 -5.38 20.27 3.23
N ALA A 120 -5.99 21.06 2.33
CA ALA A 120 -6.53 22.38 2.62
C ALA A 120 -7.58 22.47 3.76
N PRO A 121 -8.29 21.39 4.16
CA PRO A 121 -9.13 21.42 5.35
C PRO A 121 -8.38 21.58 6.68
N LEU A 122 -7.08 21.30 6.75
CA LEU A 122 -6.26 21.64 7.91
C LEU A 122 -5.90 23.12 7.84
N ASP A 123 -5.98 23.82 8.97
CA ASP A 123 -5.38 25.14 9.04
C ASP A 123 -3.84 25.05 8.94
N PRO A 124 -3.14 26.14 8.59
CA PRO A 124 -1.69 26.12 8.40
C PRO A 124 -0.89 25.66 9.62
N THR A 125 -1.41 25.86 10.84
CA THR A 125 -0.74 25.45 12.08
C THR A 125 -0.84 23.94 12.23
N GLU A 126 -2.04 23.38 12.04
CA GLU A 126 -2.28 21.95 12.10
C GLU A 126 -1.56 21.17 11.00
N LEU A 127 -1.50 21.74 9.79
CA LEU A 127 -0.75 21.16 8.68
C LEU A 127 0.75 21.09 8.98
N GLY A 128 1.32 22.19 9.49
CA GLY A 128 2.72 22.24 9.90
C GLY A 128 3.04 21.27 11.03
N GLU A 129 2.16 21.15 12.03
CA GLU A 129 2.30 20.20 13.13
C GLU A 129 2.31 18.74 12.63
N LEU A 130 1.38 18.37 11.74
CA LEU A 130 1.36 17.04 11.14
C LEU A 130 2.63 16.75 10.33
N ALA A 131 3.13 17.73 9.59
CA ALA A 131 4.37 17.63 8.83
C ALA A 131 5.59 17.43 9.75
N GLU A 132 5.69 18.21 10.84
CA GLU A 132 6.78 18.09 11.82
C GLU A 132 6.78 16.72 12.52
N LEU A 133 5.61 16.24 12.97
CA LEU A 133 5.47 14.90 13.59
C LEU A 133 5.85 13.77 12.62
N ALA A 134 5.31 13.81 11.39
CA ALA A 134 5.57 12.79 10.38
C ALA A 134 7.05 12.77 9.96
N ARG A 135 7.67 13.95 9.86
CA ARG A 135 9.10 14.10 9.56
C ARG A 135 9.98 13.57 10.68
N ALA A 136 9.73 13.93 11.93
CA ALA A 136 10.52 13.47 13.08
C ALA A 136 10.55 11.92 13.15
N ALA A 137 9.39 11.29 12.93
CA ALA A 137 9.32 9.83 12.89
C ALA A 137 10.11 9.22 11.71
N SER A 138 10.01 9.85 10.54
CA SER A 138 10.70 9.39 9.32
C SER A 138 12.22 9.56 9.40
N GLU A 139 12.72 10.63 10.01
CA GLU A 139 14.15 10.85 10.23
C GLU A 139 14.75 9.79 11.15
N THR A 140 14.01 9.33 12.17
CA THR A 140 14.43 8.23 13.03
C THR A 140 14.42 6.88 12.31
N ALA A 141 13.42 6.63 11.48
CA ALA A 141 13.43 5.49 10.56
C ALA A 141 14.68 5.52 9.65
N ALA A 142 14.98 6.66 9.02
CA ALA A 142 16.13 6.82 8.12
C ALA A 142 17.50 6.64 8.81
N ALA A 143 17.60 7.06 10.08
CA ALA A 143 18.80 6.84 10.89
C ALA A 143 19.03 5.34 11.19
N ASN A 144 18.00 4.49 11.07
CA ASN A 144 18.02 3.05 11.34
C ASN A 144 17.61 2.24 10.09
N ARG A 145 18.18 2.61 8.94
CA ARG A 145 17.82 2.09 7.60
C ARG A 145 18.44 0.73 7.26
N GLU A 146 19.26 0.16 8.12
CA GLU A 146 19.97 -1.09 7.87
C GLU A 146 18.97 -2.22 7.54
N GLY A 147 19.20 -2.91 6.41
CA GLY A 147 18.29 -3.97 5.94
C GLY A 147 16.95 -3.45 5.39
N ARG A 148 16.78 -2.13 5.21
CA ARG A 148 15.55 -1.47 4.75
C ARG A 148 15.80 -0.70 3.45
N PRO A 149 15.97 -1.41 2.31
CA PRO A 149 16.42 -0.79 1.07
C PRO A 149 15.42 0.22 0.48
N LEU A 150 14.11 -0.03 0.58
CA LEU A 150 13.11 0.90 0.03
C LEU A 150 13.05 2.19 0.85
N LEU A 151 13.11 2.07 2.18
CA LEU A 151 13.29 3.22 3.06
C LEU A 151 14.60 3.95 2.75
N ALA A 152 15.71 3.23 2.60
CA ALA A 152 17.02 3.82 2.34
C ALA A 152 17.05 4.61 1.02
N GLY A 153 16.41 4.11 -0.03
CA GLY A 153 16.24 4.84 -1.29
C GLY A 153 15.52 6.17 -1.10
N LEU A 154 14.37 6.16 -0.40
CA LEU A 154 13.63 7.38 -0.09
C LEU A 154 14.42 8.35 0.78
N ALA A 155 15.07 7.84 1.82
CA ALA A 155 15.88 8.64 2.76
C ALA A 155 17.09 9.31 2.09
N SER A 156 17.52 8.85 0.91
CA SER A 156 18.60 9.48 0.14
C SER A 156 18.16 10.73 -0.61
N LEU A 157 16.85 10.94 -0.77
CA LEU A 157 16.29 12.09 -1.46
C LEU A 157 16.25 13.32 -0.52
N PRO A 158 16.36 14.55 -1.05
CA PRO A 158 16.19 15.75 -0.24
C PRO A 158 14.75 15.85 0.29
N TRP A 159 14.60 16.30 1.53
CA TRP A 159 13.29 16.65 2.06
C TRP A 159 12.67 17.81 1.25
N PRO A 160 11.39 17.69 0.86
CA PRO A 160 10.65 18.82 0.30
C PRO A 160 10.45 19.93 1.34
N ARG A 161 10.08 21.13 0.88
CA ARG A 161 9.92 22.32 1.74
C ARG A 161 8.47 22.57 2.13
N GLU A 162 7.53 22.28 1.24
CA GLU A 162 6.11 22.51 1.46
C GLU A 162 5.51 21.42 2.34
N ASP A 163 4.81 21.79 3.42
CA ASP A 163 4.24 20.87 4.41
C ASP A 163 3.42 19.71 3.79
N PRO A 164 2.55 19.93 2.76
CA PRO A 164 1.88 18.83 2.07
C PRO A 164 2.86 17.78 1.53
N LEU A 165 3.94 18.23 0.87
CA LEU A 165 4.94 17.33 0.29
C LEU A 165 5.79 16.66 1.36
N VAL A 166 6.05 17.33 2.50
CA VAL A 166 6.70 16.71 3.67
C VAL A 166 5.86 15.53 4.18
N ILE A 167 4.55 15.71 4.34
CA ILE A 167 3.62 14.64 4.76
C ILE A 167 3.63 13.48 3.76
N TRP A 168 3.58 13.76 2.45
CA TRP A 168 3.62 12.71 1.44
C TRP A 168 4.96 11.96 1.39
N HIS A 169 6.08 12.67 1.56
CA HIS A 169 7.40 12.06 1.65
C HIS A 169 7.51 11.17 2.90
N ALA A 170 7.09 11.67 4.06
CA ALA A 170 7.04 10.91 5.30
C ALA A 170 6.12 9.68 5.21
N ALA A 171 4.95 9.80 4.57
CA ALA A 171 4.05 8.67 4.33
C ALA A 171 4.73 7.55 3.52
N LYS A 172 5.48 7.91 2.47
CA LYS A 172 6.31 6.96 1.72
C LYS A 172 7.36 6.30 2.62
N MET A 173 8.14 7.10 3.37
CA MET A 173 9.21 6.58 4.22
C MET A 173 8.69 5.63 5.30
N LEU A 174 7.70 6.04 6.09
CA LEU A 174 7.16 5.22 7.17
C LEU A 174 6.46 3.96 6.65
N ARG A 175 5.81 4.05 5.48
CA ARG A 175 5.26 2.87 4.80
C ARG A 175 6.35 1.90 4.39
N GLU A 176 7.41 2.36 3.73
CA GLU A 176 8.51 1.47 3.32
C GLU A 176 9.30 0.96 4.51
N HIS A 177 9.46 1.74 5.58
CA HIS A 177 10.01 1.27 6.86
C HIS A 177 9.20 0.08 7.38
N ARG A 178 7.87 0.22 7.53
CA ARG A 178 7.03 -0.89 7.98
C ARG A 178 7.06 -2.07 7.00
N GLY A 179 7.05 -1.80 5.69
CA GLY A 179 7.07 -2.80 4.62
C GLY A 179 8.35 -3.64 4.61
N ASP A 180 9.52 -3.00 4.71
CA ASP A 180 10.82 -3.67 4.79
C ASP A 180 10.90 -4.58 6.03
N GLY A 181 10.35 -4.12 7.17
CA GLY A 181 10.21 -4.94 8.38
C GLY A 181 9.29 -6.16 8.19
N HIS A 182 8.22 -5.98 7.43
CA HIS A 182 7.31 -7.08 7.08
C HIS A 182 8.01 -8.12 6.19
N ILE A 183 8.78 -7.68 5.19
CA ILE A 183 9.59 -8.56 4.34
C ILE A 183 10.56 -9.39 5.19
N ALA A 184 11.24 -8.78 6.16
CA ALA A 184 12.14 -9.50 7.06
C ALA A 184 11.41 -10.64 7.83
N GLY A 185 10.17 -10.40 8.28
CA GLY A 185 9.32 -11.42 8.89
C GLY A 185 8.97 -12.56 7.91
N LEU A 186 8.60 -12.23 6.68
CA LEU A 186 8.30 -13.22 5.63
C LEU A 186 9.52 -14.10 5.29
N VAL A 187 10.70 -13.48 5.16
CA VAL A 187 11.97 -14.16 4.89
C VAL A 187 12.33 -15.10 6.05
N THR A 188 12.17 -14.64 7.29
CA THR A 188 12.43 -15.47 8.50
C THR A 188 11.52 -16.70 8.55
N GLU A 189 10.30 -16.59 8.04
CA GLU A 189 9.33 -17.68 7.91
C GLU A 189 9.55 -18.56 6.67
N GLY A 190 10.56 -18.23 5.86
CA GLY A 190 10.88 -18.92 4.61
C GLY A 190 9.71 -18.91 3.63
N LEU A 191 8.91 -17.83 3.62
CA LEU A 191 7.78 -17.64 2.72
C LEU A 191 8.23 -16.91 1.47
N ARG A 192 7.79 -17.32 0.28
CA ARG A 192 8.07 -16.59 -0.96
C ARG A 192 7.11 -15.41 -1.12
N GLY A 193 7.41 -14.52 -2.06
CA GLY A 193 6.56 -13.39 -2.44
C GLY A 193 5.09 -13.75 -2.66
N ILE A 194 4.85 -14.77 -3.48
CA ILE A 194 3.50 -15.26 -3.77
C ILE A 194 2.82 -15.90 -2.56
N ASP A 195 3.58 -16.54 -1.66
CA ASP A 195 3.03 -17.15 -0.45
C ASP A 195 2.45 -16.07 0.48
N ALA A 196 3.10 -14.88 0.53
CA ALA A 196 2.60 -13.74 1.28
C ALA A 196 1.21 -13.29 0.78
N LEU A 197 1.00 -13.24 -0.55
CA LEU A 197 -0.29 -12.88 -1.14
C LEU A 197 -1.39 -13.89 -0.81
N VAL A 198 -1.09 -15.19 -0.91
CA VAL A 198 -2.04 -16.26 -0.58
C VAL A 198 -2.44 -16.21 0.91
N ILE A 199 -1.46 -16.05 1.80
CA ILE A 199 -1.72 -15.92 3.25
C ILE A 199 -2.55 -14.67 3.53
N HIS A 200 -2.23 -13.55 2.88
CA HIS A 200 -2.97 -12.30 3.05
C HIS A 200 -4.43 -12.45 2.60
N ALA A 201 -4.67 -13.06 1.43
CA ALA A 201 -6.01 -13.36 0.92
C ALA A 201 -6.81 -14.22 1.90
N ALA A 202 -6.19 -15.28 2.42
CA ALA A 202 -6.80 -16.19 3.39
C ALA A 202 -7.05 -15.55 4.77
N TYR A 203 -6.22 -14.59 5.17
CA TYR A 203 -6.33 -13.90 6.46
C TYR A 203 -7.43 -12.82 6.45
N GLU A 204 -7.48 -12.01 5.40
CA GLU A 204 -8.46 -10.92 5.27
C GLU A 204 -9.79 -11.38 4.66
N GLY A 205 -9.87 -12.59 4.11
CA GLY A 205 -11.04 -13.09 3.38
C GLY A 205 -11.23 -12.42 2.03
N TRP A 206 -10.14 -12.05 1.35
CA TRP A 206 -10.19 -11.39 0.05
C TRP A 206 -10.26 -12.41 -1.10
N PRO A 207 -10.86 -12.04 -2.25
CA PRO A 207 -10.76 -12.83 -3.47
C PRO A 207 -9.29 -12.94 -3.89
N GLY A 208 -8.75 -14.17 -3.91
CA GLY A 208 -7.34 -14.41 -4.22
C GLY A 208 -6.93 -13.93 -5.62
N GLU A 209 -7.84 -14.05 -6.58
CA GLU A 209 -7.63 -13.64 -7.99
C GLU A 209 -7.31 -12.16 -8.12
N ALA A 210 -8.06 -11.28 -7.44
CA ALA A 210 -7.82 -9.84 -7.49
C ALA A 210 -6.41 -9.48 -6.96
N LEU A 211 -5.99 -10.11 -5.86
CA LEU A 211 -4.64 -9.91 -5.30
C LEU A 211 -3.55 -10.47 -6.22
N ARG A 212 -3.76 -11.66 -6.79
CA ARG A 212 -2.86 -12.28 -7.76
C ARG A 212 -2.66 -11.37 -8.98
N ASP A 213 -3.76 -10.90 -9.57
CA ASP A 213 -3.76 -10.13 -10.80
C ASP A 213 -3.13 -8.76 -10.60
N SER A 214 -3.41 -8.10 -9.47
CA SER A 214 -2.76 -6.82 -9.10
C SER A 214 -1.24 -6.90 -8.98
N ARG A 215 -0.67 -8.11 -8.91
CA ARG A 215 0.77 -8.39 -8.81
C ARG A 215 1.32 -9.19 -9.98
N HIS A 216 0.51 -9.39 -11.02
CA HIS A 216 0.84 -10.09 -12.26
C HIS A 216 1.40 -11.51 -12.07
N TRP A 217 0.90 -12.22 -11.06
CA TRP A 217 1.18 -13.65 -10.93
C TRP A 217 0.24 -14.46 -11.81
N ASP A 218 0.75 -15.54 -12.39
CA ASP A 218 -0.08 -16.46 -13.17
C ASP A 218 -0.87 -17.44 -12.26
N PRO A 219 -2.01 -17.98 -12.74
CA PRO A 219 -2.80 -18.96 -12.00
C PRO A 219 -2.00 -20.20 -11.56
N PRO A 220 -1.18 -20.84 -12.41
CA PRO A 220 -0.40 -22.01 -12.00
C PRO A 220 0.57 -21.75 -10.83
N ALA A 221 1.24 -20.59 -10.81
CA ALA A 221 2.11 -20.20 -9.71
C ALA A 221 1.33 -20.04 -8.41
N TRP A 222 0.13 -19.44 -8.48
CA TRP A 222 -0.76 -19.29 -7.34
C TRP A 222 -1.19 -20.65 -6.77
N ASP A 223 -1.64 -21.56 -7.63
CA ASP A 223 -2.06 -22.91 -7.22
C ASP A 223 -0.90 -23.69 -6.59
N ALA A 224 0.32 -23.55 -7.14
CA ALA A 224 1.52 -24.14 -6.57
C ALA A 224 1.85 -23.57 -5.18
N SER A 225 1.61 -22.28 -4.95
CA SER A 225 1.76 -21.62 -3.65
C SER A 225 0.72 -22.11 -2.64
N VAL A 226 -0.56 -22.18 -3.04
CA VAL A 226 -1.64 -22.77 -2.23
C VAL A 226 -1.29 -24.20 -1.82
N ALA A 227 -0.86 -25.04 -2.77
CA ALA A 227 -0.47 -26.42 -2.50
C ALA A 227 0.74 -26.50 -1.54
N ASN A 228 1.72 -25.61 -1.68
CA ASN A 228 2.87 -25.55 -0.76
C ASN A 228 2.43 -25.19 0.67
N LEU A 229 1.61 -24.16 0.83
CA LEU A 229 1.11 -23.70 2.12
C LEU A 229 0.18 -24.72 2.79
N ARG A 230 -0.59 -25.50 2.00
CA ARG A 230 -1.32 -26.68 2.50
C ARG A 230 -0.38 -27.77 3.02
N ARG A 231 0.68 -28.13 2.27
CA ARG A 231 1.69 -29.10 2.75
C ARG A 231 2.42 -28.63 4.01
N ARG A 232 2.62 -27.32 4.17
CA ARG A 232 3.16 -26.71 5.40
C ARG A 232 2.18 -26.72 6.57
N GLY A 233 0.91 -27.06 6.35
CA GLY A 233 -0.14 -27.04 7.37
C GLY A 233 -0.67 -25.63 7.69
N TRP A 234 -0.46 -24.64 6.83
CA TRP A 234 -0.89 -23.25 7.05
C TRP A 234 -2.30 -22.97 6.52
N LEU A 235 -2.70 -23.67 5.46
CA LEU A 235 -4.02 -23.56 4.84
C LEU A 235 -4.83 -24.83 5.02
N THR A 236 -6.16 -24.67 5.12
CA THR A 236 -7.12 -25.77 5.04
C THR A 236 -7.23 -26.27 3.60
N GLU A 237 -7.98 -27.35 3.40
CA GLU A 237 -8.52 -27.62 2.07
C GLU A 237 -9.51 -26.51 1.67
N ALA A 238 -9.61 -26.25 0.37
CA ALA A 238 -10.62 -25.37 -0.16
C ALA A 238 -11.99 -26.07 -0.06
N GLU A 239 -13.05 -25.31 0.25
CA GLU A 239 -14.40 -25.86 0.35
C GLU A 239 -14.98 -26.18 -1.04
N THR A 240 -14.64 -25.35 -2.02
CA THR A 240 -14.86 -25.57 -3.45
C THR A 240 -13.60 -25.20 -4.25
N PRO A 241 -13.44 -25.66 -5.50
CA PRO A 241 -12.31 -25.29 -6.35
C PRO A 241 -12.13 -23.78 -6.52
N GLU A 242 -13.22 -23.00 -6.43
CA GLU A 242 -13.25 -21.55 -6.62
C GLU A 242 -13.07 -20.77 -5.31
N SER A 243 -13.07 -21.45 -4.15
CA SER A 243 -12.98 -20.80 -2.84
C SER A 243 -11.53 -20.57 -2.40
N THR A 244 -11.25 -19.38 -1.84
CA THR A 244 -9.96 -19.14 -1.16
C THR A 244 -9.84 -20.05 0.07
N PRO A 245 -8.78 -20.86 0.20
CA PRO A 245 -8.57 -21.67 1.40
C PRO A 245 -8.43 -20.81 2.66
N LYS A 246 -8.91 -21.32 3.79
CA LYS A 246 -8.80 -20.63 5.09
C LYS A 246 -7.46 -20.94 5.74
N LEU A 247 -6.99 -20.07 6.62
CA LEU A 247 -5.84 -20.41 7.47
C LEU A 247 -6.22 -21.50 8.49
N THR A 248 -5.31 -22.43 8.75
CA THR A 248 -5.40 -23.34 9.90
C THR A 248 -5.11 -22.60 11.22
N ALA A 249 -5.25 -23.28 12.36
CA ALA A 249 -4.80 -22.71 13.64
C ALA A 249 -3.30 -22.39 13.63
N GLN A 250 -2.48 -23.25 13.03
CA GLN A 250 -1.04 -23.01 12.85
C GLN A 250 -0.79 -21.82 11.91
N GLY A 251 -1.45 -21.78 10.75
CA GLY A 251 -1.32 -20.67 9.80
C GLY A 251 -1.69 -19.32 10.42
N ARG A 252 -2.77 -19.27 11.20
CA ARG A 252 -3.16 -18.06 11.96
C ARG A 252 -2.11 -17.64 12.98
N ARG A 253 -1.54 -18.58 13.73
CA ARG A 253 -0.47 -18.28 14.69
C ARG A 253 0.78 -17.73 14.01
N ARG A 254 1.20 -18.33 12.88
CA ARG A 254 2.38 -17.86 12.15
C ARG A 254 2.16 -16.52 11.47
N ARG A 255 0.99 -16.30 10.84
CA ARG A 255 0.63 -14.97 10.31
C ARG A 255 0.61 -13.90 11.40
N ARG A 256 0.05 -14.21 12.58
CA ARG A 256 0.04 -13.29 13.71
C ARG A 256 1.46 -12.94 14.17
N TRP A 257 2.34 -13.94 14.29
CA TRP A 257 3.75 -13.69 14.60
C TRP A 257 4.41 -12.71 13.63
N ILE A 258 4.15 -12.84 12.32
CA ILE A 258 4.67 -11.91 11.30
C ILE A 258 4.14 -10.48 11.53
N GLU A 259 2.84 -10.32 11.79
CA GLU A 259 2.23 -9.00 12.05
C GLU A 259 2.75 -8.37 13.34
N ASP A 260 2.79 -9.13 14.43
CA ASP A 260 3.30 -8.67 15.72
C ASP A 260 4.76 -8.20 15.57
N ARG A 261 5.59 -8.99 14.87
CA ARG A 261 6.98 -8.62 14.58
C ARG A 261 7.09 -7.40 13.66
N THR A 262 6.18 -7.25 12.71
CA THR A 262 6.13 -6.08 11.82
C THR A 262 5.87 -4.80 12.62
N ASP A 263 4.92 -4.84 13.56
CA ASP A 263 4.55 -3.68 14.37
C ASP A 263 5.64 -3.35 15.42
N GLU A 264 6.26 -4.37 16.04
CA GLU A 264 7.46 -4.18 16.88
C GLU A 264 8.60 -3.49 16.12
N LEU A 265 8.90 -3.94 14.89
CA LEU A 265 9.97 -3.37 14.06
C LEU A 265 9.63 -1.96 13.55
N ALA A 266 8.35 -1.58 13.52
CA ALA A 266 7.92 -0.24 13.13
C ALA A 266 8.04 0.76 14.29
N ALA A 267 7.88 0.30 15.54
CA ALA A 267 7.80 1.14 16.74
C ALA A 267 8.95 2.12 16.92
N LEU A 268 10.19 1.70 16.61
CA LEU A 268 11.40 2.52 16.67
C LEU A 268 11.25 3.88 15.97
N ALA A 269 10.56 3.90 14.82
CA ALA A 269 10.37 5.14 14.06
C ALA A 269 9.58 6.19 14.84
N TYR A 270 8.73 5.78 15.79
CA TYR A 270 7.83 6.68 16.51
C TYR A 270 8.33 7.10 17.89
N GLU A 271 9.45 6.56 18.36
CA GLU A 271 10.03 6.91 19.67
C GLU A 271 10.21 8.43 19.91
N PRO A 272 10.65 9.25 18.94
CA PRO A 272 10.84 10.69 19.17
C PRO A 272 9.55 11.48 19.41
N ILE A 273 8.41 10.97 18.92
CA ILE A 273 7.12 11.65 19.04
C ILE A 273 6.25 11.05 20.15
N GLY A 274 6.62 9.85 20.64
CA GLY A 274 5.91 9.13 21.69
C GLY A 274 4.46 8.79 21.35
N ASP A 275 3.75 8.23 22.35
CA ASP A 275 2.32 7.91 22.20
C ASP A 275 1.47 9.15 21.93
N ALA A 276 1.77 10.27 22.58
CA ALA A 276 1.05 11.52 22.41
C ALA A 276 1.19 12.08 20.99
N GLY A 277 2.38 12.04 20.40
CA GLY A 277 2.59 12.47 19.02
C GLY A 277 1.91 11.55 18.01
N MET A 278 1.90 10.23 18.23
CA MET A 278 1.12 9.31 17.41
C MET A 278 -0.38 9.58 17.50
N ASP A 279 -0.92 9.79 18.71
CA ASP A 279 -2.33 10.12 18.92
C ASP A 279 -2.69 11.45 18.22
N ARG A 280 -1.78 12.43 18.25
CA ARG A 280 -1.95 13.70 17.54
C ARG A 280 -1.92 13.54 16.02
N MET A 281 -1.02 12.72 15.47
CA MET A 281 -1.03 12.38 14.04
C MET A 281 -2.38 11.77 13.62
N ILE A 282 -2.92 10.85 14.43
CA ILE A 282 -4.21 10.19 14.18
C ILE A 282 -5.36 11.21 14.20
N GLU A 283 -5.35 12.15 15.14
CA GLU A 283 -6.33 13.23 15.24
C GLU A 283 -6.28 14.15 14.02
N LEU A 284 -5.09 14.60 13.62
CA LEU A 284 -4.91 15.50 12.48
C LEU A 284 -5.27 14.83 11.16
N GLY A 285 -4.78 13.60 10.94
CA GLY A 285 -5.15 12.80 9.77
C GLY A 285 -6.66 12.53 9.67
N ALA A 286 -7.38 12.52 10.80
CA ALA A 286 -8.84 12.39 10.80
C ALA A 286 -9.57 13.50 10.04
N LYS A 287 -9.01 14.70 10.02
CA LYS A 287 -9.66 15.90 9.50
C LYS A 287 -9.61 15.98 7.98
N VAL A 288 -8.61 15.36 7.37
CA VAL A 288 -8.37 15.39 5.91
C VAL A 288 -8.81 14.12 5.20
N MET A 289 -9.01 13.03 5.95
CA MET A 289 -9.45 11.77 5.38
C MET A 289 -10.98 11.64 5.46
N PRO A 290 -11.73 11.71 4.33
CA PRO A 290 -13.18 11.55 4.36
C PRO A 290 -13.57 10.21 5.00
N GLY A 291 -14.63 10.22 5.82
CA GLY A 291 -15.06 9.09 6.66
C GLY A 291 -15.35 7.77 5.91
N GLU A 292 -15.46 7.79 4.58
CA GLU A 292 -15.59 6.58 3.76
C GLU A 292 -14.36 5.65 3.85
N LEU A 293 -13.16 6.21 4.05
CA LEU A 293 -11.94 5.44 4.32
C LEU A 293 -11.91 4.87 5.75
N ARG A 294 -12.62 5.49 6.70
CA ARG A 294 -12.75 5.01 8.10
C ARG A 294 -13.69 3.81 8.24
N HIS A 295 -14.77 3.76 7.44
CA HIS A 295 -15.85 2.78 7.64
C HIS A 295 -15.66 1.43 6.94
N ARG A 296 -14.84 1.33 5.89
CA ARG A 296 -14.63 0.06 5.16
C ARG A 296 -13.70 -0.91 5.88
N HIS A 297 -12.72 -0.43 6.65
CA HIS A 297 -11.86 -1.29 7.49
C HIS A 297 -12.61 -1.96 8.65
N ARG A 298 -13.73 -1.39 9.09
CA ARG A 298 -14.56 -1.96 10.18
C ARG A 298 -15.63 -2.92 9.66
N ARG A 299 -16.11 -2.76 8.42
CA ARG A 299 -17.17 -3.58 7.81
C ARG A 299 -16.71 -4.95 7.28
N THR A 300 -15.41 -5.12 7.00
CA THR A 300 -14.85 -6.45 6.68
C THR A 300 -14.94 -7.45 7.85
N ARG A 301 -15.17 -6.99 9.09
CA ARG A 301 -15.41 -7.88 10.25
C ARG A 301 -16.86 -8.34 10.42
N THR A 302 -17.85 -7.67 9.82
CA THR A 302 -19.28 -7.94 10.09
C THR A 302 -20.08 -8.42 8.89
N ALA A 303 -19.57 -8.32 7.67
CA ALA A 303 -20.28 -8.77 6.47
C ALA A 303 -20.08 -10.27 6.12
N ALA A 304 -19.35 -11.04 6.93
CA ALA A 304 -19.14 -12.48 6.75
C ALA A 304 -20.35 -13.35 7.17
N SER A 305 -21.47 -12.75 7.53
CA SER A 305 -22.70 -13.46 7.86
C SER A 305 -23.87 -12.75 7.19
N HIS A 306 -24.62 -13.49 6.39
CA HIS A 306 -25.82 -13.12 5.62
C HIS A 306 -25.58 -12.76 4.14
N HIS A 307 -25.48 -13.80 3.31
CA HIS A 307 -26.04 -13.76 1.96
C HIS A 307 -27.45 -14.38 1.99
N PRO A 308 -28.51 -13.69 1.52
CA PRO A 308 -29.77 -14.34 1.25
C PRO A 308 -29.69 -15.15 -0.04
N ILE A 309 -30.08 -16.41 0.06
CA ILE A 309 -30.27 -17.35 -1.05
C ILE A 309 -31.42 -16.84 -1.92
N MET A 310 -31.23 -16.73 -3.23
CA MET A 310 -32.32 -16.63 -4.20
C MET A 310 -32.22 -17.76 -5.24
N PRO A 311 -33.35 -18.37 -5.63
CA PRO A 311 -33.35 -19.65 -6.33
C PRO A 311 -33.16 -19.50 -7.84
N ARG A 312 -32.54 -20.53 -8.44
CA ARG A 312 -32.38 -20.70 -9.89
C ARG A 312 -33.71 -21.07 -10.56
N THR A 313 -33.99 -20.46 -11.70
CA THR A 313 -34.82 -21.05 -12.76
C THR A 313 -34.13 -20.91 -14.11
N SER A 314 -34.25 -21.96 -14.91
CA SER A 314 -33.65 -22.15 -16.25
C SER A 314 -34.71 -21.97 -17.36
N PRO A 315 -34.34 -22.00 -18.65
CA PRO A 315 -34.78 -21.02 -19.65
C PRO A 315 -35.88 -21.53 -20.58
N ASP A 316 -36.62 -20.61 -21.24
CA ASP A 316 -37.01 -20.78 -22.65
C ASP A 316 -37.55 -19.50 -23.34
N ARG A 317 -37.28 -19.41 -24.66
CA ARG A 317 -37.93 -18.67 -25.77
C ARG A 317 -37.95 -17.13 -25.84
N GLY A 318 -37.60 -16.65 -27.05
CA GLY A 318 -38.42 -15.65 -27.76
C GLY A 318 -37.68 -14.55 -28.52
N ILE A 319 -37.52 -14.74 -29.82
CA ILE A 319 -37.12 -13.73 -30.82
C ILE A 319 -38.08 -12.52 -30.82
N ARG A 320 -37.55 -11.30 -30.89
CA ARG A 320 -38.05 -10.20 -31.76
C ARG A 320 -37.11 -8.99 -31.79
N GLN A 321 -36.66 -8.64 -33.01
CA GLN A 321 -36.04 -7.37 -33.38
C GLN A 321 -37.03 -6.21 -33.26
N ARG A 322 -36.56 -5.03 -32.81
CA ARG A 322 -37.04 -3.71 -33.26
C ARG A 322 -35.92 -2.67 -33.24
N ASP A 323 -35.97 -1.82 -34.24
CA ASP A 323 -35.03 -0.78 -34.65
C ASP A 323 -35.10 0.54 -33.86
N ARG A 324 -33.90 1.16 -33.70
CA ARG A 324 -33.54 2.60 -33.59
C ARG A 324 -33.92 3.43 -32.33
N PRO A 325 -33.27 4.60 -32.06
CA PRO A 325 -32.10 5.23 -32.70
C PRO A 325 -30.93 5.57 -31.75
N CYS A 326 -29.78 5.91 -32.36
CA CYS A 326 -28.60 6.45 -31.71
C CYS A 326 -28.86 7.84 -31.12
N HIS A 327 -28.73 7.96 -29.79
CA HIS A 327 -28.46 9.24 -29.14
C HIS A 327 -27.21 9.10 -28.27
N GLY A 328 -26.21 9.93 -28.58
CA GLY A 328 -24.95 10.01 -27.85
C GLY A 328 -25.20 10.40 -26.40
N ARG A 329 -24.88 9.46 -25.49
CA ARG A 329 -24.61 9.77 -24.10
C ARG A 329 -23.10 9.84 -23.94
N MET A 330 -22.60 10.99 -23.52
CA MET A 330 -21.31 11.10 -22.85
C MET A 330 -21.26 10.01 -21.77
N GLN A 331 -20.37 9.04 -21.96
CA GLN A 331 -20.10 8.03 -20.95
C GLN A 331 -19.56 8.76 -19.72
N GLN A 332 -20.23 8.54 -18.59
CA GLN A 332 -19.64 8.85 -17.29
C GLN A 332 -18.30 8.11 -17.19
N PRO A 333 -17.24 8.74 -16.67
CA PRO A 333 -15.99 8.02 -16.43
C PRO A 333 -16.27 6.86 -15.47
N PRO A 334 -15.66 5.68 -15.69
CA PRO A 334 -15.87 4.51 -14.84
C PRO A 334 -15.55 4.87 -13.39
N GLN A 335 -16.47 4.51 -12.48
CA GLN A 335 -16.24 4.64 -11.05
C GLN A 335 -15.08 3.72 -10.66
N LEU A 336 -13.96 4.32 -10.24
CA LEU A 336 -12.79 3.61 -9.73
C LEU A 336 -13.18 2.84 -8.47
N HIS A 337 -13.14 1.50 -8.55
CA HIS A 337 -13.31 0.62 -7.40
C HIS A 337 -12.11 0.82 -6.45
N PRO A 338 -12.32 1.07 -5.14
CA PRO A 338 -11.24 1.30 -4.17
C PRO A 338 -10.54 0.00 -3.73
N ALA A 339 -10.43 -0.98 -4.63
CA ALA A 339 -9.71 -2.24 -4.42
C ALA A 339 -8.18 -2.07 -4.50
N GLU A 340 -7.71 -0.88 -4.89
CA GLU A 340 -6.29 -0.53 -5.05
C GLU A 340 -5.68 0.10 -3.79
N GLY A 341 -6.14 -0.33 -2.62
CA GLY A 341 -5.28 -0.24 -1.45
C GLY A 341 -4.07 -1.13 -1.72
N PHE A 342 -2.95 -0.53 -2.14
CA PHE A 342 -1.66 -1.20 -2.35
C PHE A 342 -1.16 -1.77 -1.03
N ALA A 343 -1.83 -2.84 -0.60
CA ALA A 343 -1.57 -3.57 0.62
C ALA A 343 -0.17 -4.18 0.47
N PHE A 344 0.83 -3.48 0.98
CA PHE A 344 1.93 -4.15 1.62
C PHE A 344 1.38 -4.65 2.96
N ARG A 345 0.74 -5.80 2.87
CA ARG A 345 0.49 -6.76 3.93
C ARG A 345 0.90 -8.13 3.41
#